data_AF-A0A8P4K852-F1
#
_entry.id   AF-A0A8P4K852-F1
#
_cell.length_a   1.000
_cell.length_b   1.000
_cell.length_c   1.000
_cell.angle_alpha   90.00
_cell.angle_beta   90.00
_cell.angle_gamma   90.00
#
_symmetry.space_group_name_H-M   'P 1'
#
loop_
_entity.id
_entity.type
_entity.pdbx_description
1 polymer ?
#
loop_
_entity_poly.entity_id
_entity_poly.type
_entity_poly.pdbx_seq_one_letter_code
_entity_poly.pdbx_strand_id
1 'polypeptide(L)'
;MELKWWLSFLLLHGIQDVQSSNGQWTATVPTKIPALQGSCVVIPCTYTYPKPNSNEILNRWRGFWMKGKKIVSTNLPKWKLAQEYRKRTQFLGNLQSCTMLLDGVRQTDVGPFYFRIEMPRYNSFSYINQAVSIDVIRNPPPPSLSVKVNDDVTASCSVSHTCPSIPPQFTWSRTGIITHQSKKLNNWTWETVSTLTFNPLPADFNVTLNCTVQYRGKKEVTSSMILM
;
A
#
# COMPACT_ATOMS: atom_id res chain seq x y z
N MET A 1 -26.38 -40.33 64.16
CA MET A 1 -27.20 -39.20 63.65
C MET A 1 -26.23 -38.32 62.88
N GLU A 2 -26.00 -38.63 61.61
CA GLU A 2 -24.99 -38.01 60.75
C GLU A 2 -25.72 -37.17 59.70
N LEU A 3 -25.62 -35.84 59.80
CA LEU A 3 -26.29 -34.91 58.89
C LEU A 3 -25.41 -34.67 57.65
N LYS A 4 -25.73 -35.36 56.55
CA LYS A 4 -25.14 -35.12 55.23
C LYS A 4 -25.70 -33.81 54.64
N TRP A 5 -24.85 -32.80 54.49
CA TRP A 5 -25.17 -31.57 53.76
C TRP A 5 -24.92 -31.76 52.26
N TRP A 6 -25.93 -31.40 51.46
CA TRP A 6 -25.94 -31.52 50.01
C TRP A 6 -25.15 -30.39 49.32
N LEU A 7 -24.60 -30.75 48.16
CA LEU A 7 -23.82 -29.91 47.24
C LEU A 7 -24.60 -28.69 46.73
N SER A 8 -24.02 -27.50 46.83
CA SER A 8 -24.35 -26.35 45.97
C SER A 8 -23.18 -26.06 45.04
N PHE A 9 -23.29 -26.53 43.81
CA PHE A 9 -22.46 -26.04 42.70
C PHE A 9 -22.97 -24.63 42.32
N LEU A 10 -22.30 -23.60 42.83
CA LEU A 10 -22.45 -22.26 42.27
C LEU A 10 -21.78 -22.23 40.90
N LEU A 11 -22.58 -22.39 39.84
CA LEU A 11 -22.19 -22.03 38.49
C LEU A 11 -21.97 -20.52 38.44
N LEU A 12 -20.74 -20.09 38.75
CA LEU A 12 -20.20 -18.80 38.35
C LEU A 12 -20.23 -18.77 36.81
N HIS A 13 -21.36 -18.33 36.25
CA HIS A 13 -21.37 -17.77 34.91
C HIS A 13 -20.46 -16.54 34.98
N GLY A 14 -19.21 -16.72 34.55
CA GLY A 14 -18.34 -15.62 34.21
C GLY A 14 -19.06 -14.82 33.14
N ILE A 15 -19.69 -13.72 33.54
CA ILE A 15 -19.94 -12.61 32.65
C ILE A 15 -18.53 -12.16 32.29
N GLN A 16 -18.04 -12.64 31.14
CA GLN A 16 -16.94 -11.95 30.48
C GLN A 16 -17.48 -10.55 30.22
N ASP A 17 -17.09 -9.61 31.08
CA ASP A 17 -17.18 -8.20 30.76
C ASP A 17 -16.58 -8.06 29.37
N VAL A 18 -17.45 -7.79 28.39
CA VAL A 18 -17.03 -7.28 27.10
C VAL A 18 -16.38 -5.94 27.43
N GLN A 19 -15.07 -5.96 27.62
CA GLN A 19 -14.28 -4.75 27.78
C GLN A 19 -14.53 -3.92 26.52
N SER A 20 -15.39 -2.92 26.66
CA SER A 20 -15.48 -1.81 25.73
C SER A 20 -14.06 -1.25 25.61
N SER A 21 -13.41 -1.50 24.47
CA SER A 21 -12.11 -0.88 24.21
C SER A 21 -12.34 0.61 24.10
N ASN A 22 -12.12 1.35 25.18
CA ASN A 22 -11.92 2.80 25.12
C ASN A 22 -10.65 3.03 24.29
N GLY A 23 -10.81 3.15 22.98
CA GLY A 23 -9.70 3.23 22.03
C GLY A 23 -8.79 4.42 22.33
N GLN A 24 -7.49 4.27 22.11
CA GLN A 24 -6.53 5.39 22.18
C GLN A 24 -6.42 6.08 20.82
N TRP A 25 -5.95 7.33 20.82
CA TRP A 25 -5.57 8.05 19.60
C TRP A 25 -4.24 7.50 19.05
N THR A 26 -4.33 6.52 18.16
CA THR A 26 -3.16 5.91 17.50
C THR A 26 -3.38 5.81 16.00
N ALA A 27 -2.31 5.90 15.20
CA ALA A 27 -2.35 5.57 13.78
C ALA A 27 -1.31 4.50 13.47
N THR A 28 -1.68 3.57 12.59
CA THR A 28 -0.78 2.58 12.02
C THR A 28 -0.43 3.02 10.62
N VAL A 29 0.77 3.54 10.46
CA VAL A 29 1.36 3.98 9.19
C VAL A 29 2.84 3.58 9.18
N PRO A 30 3.40 3.22 8.02
CA PRO A 30 4.85 2.98 7.92
C PRO A 30 5.64 4.24 8.26
N THR A 31 6.78 4.10 8.92
CA THR A 31 7.65 5.24 9.23
C THR A 31 8.39 5.76 8.00
N LYS A 32 8.76 4.85 7.08
CA LYS A 32 9.49 5.16 5.86
C LYS A 32 9.04 4.25 4.72
N ILE A 33 8.75 4.83 3.54
CA ILE A 33 8.34 4.08 2.33
C ILE A 33 9.28 4.41 1.17
N PRO A 34 9.98 3.44 0.58
CA PRO A 34 10.72 3.66 -0.66
C PRO A 34 9.78 3.83 -1.84
N ALA A 35 9.92 4.92 -2.59
CA ALA A 35 9.11 5.18 -3.78
C ALA A 35 9.96 5.70 -4.93
N LEU A 36 9.76 5.14 -6.13
CA LEU A 36 10.47 5.55 -7.32
C LEU A 36 10.01 6.95 -7.77
N GLN A 37 10.96 7.86 -7.97
CA GLN A 37 10.69 9.18 -8.52
C GLN A 37 9.98 9.09 -9.87
N GLY A 38 8.86 9.81 -10.00
CA GLY A 38 7.99 9.82 -11.17
C GLY A 38 6.90 8.75 -11.15
N SER A 39 7.02 7.72 -10.30
CA SER A 39 5.97 6.73 -10.06
C SER A 39 5.02 7.21 -8.95
N CYS A 40 4.00 6.40 -8.63
CA CYS A 40 3.13 6.66 -7.49
C CYS A 40 3.51 5.86 -6.23
N VAL A 41 2.99 6.29 -5.09
CA VAL A 41 3.05 5.59 -3.81
C VAL A 41 1.69 5.62 -3.16
N VAL A 42 1.21 4.45 -2.73
CA VAL A 42 0.07 4.33 -1.83
C VAL A 42 0.59 4.22 -0.41
N ILE A 43 0.26 5.22 0.42
CA ILE A 43 0.59 5.25 1.84
C ILE A 43 -0.55 4.58 2.61
N PRO A 44 -0.37 3.33 3.07
CA PRO A 44 -1.39 2.64 3.86
C PRO A 44 -1.51 3.30 5.23
N CYS A 45 -2.74 3.50 5.70
CA CYS A 45 -2.97 4.12 6.99
C CYS A 45 -4.30 3.66 7.58
N THR A 46 -4.25 3.20 8.83
CA THR A 46 -5.42 3.02 9.70
C THR A 46 -5.22 3.83 10.96
N TYR A 47 -6.32 4.17 11.63
CA TYR A 47 -6.26 4.96 12.85
C TYR A 47 -7.36 4.55 13.82
N THR A 48 -7.10 4.78 15.09
CA THR A 48 -8.03 4.58 16.20
C THR A 48 -8.23 5.90 16.93
N TYR A 49 -9.37 5.98 17.60
CA TYR A 49 -9.76 7.10 18.44
C TYR A 49 -10.68 6.56 19.55
N PRO A 50 -10.78 7.26 20.69
CA PRO A 50 -11.73 6.89 21.73
C PRO A 50 -13.14 7.08 21.17
N LYS A 51 -13.96 6.02 21.18
CA LYS A 51 -15.32 6.11 20.64
C LYS A 51 -16.18 6.96 21.58
N PRO A 52 -17.05 7.84 21.06
CA PRO A 52 -17.99 8.56 21.89
C PRO A 52 -19.00 7.60 22.53
N ASN A 53 -19.47 7.94 23.74
CA ASN A 53 -20.47 7.14 24.46
C ASN A 53 -21.87 7.20 23.81
N SER A 54 -22.12 8.15 22.91
CA SER A 54 -23.34 8.27 22.13
C SER A 54 -23.07 7.95 20.65
N ASN A 55 -24.03 7.30 19.99
CA ASN A 55 -24.03 7.04 18.56
C ASN A 55 -24.35 8.31 17.73
N GLU A 56 -23.93 9.50 18.17
CA GLU A 56 -24.03 10.70 17.34
C GLU A 56 -23.06 10.57 16.15
N ILE A 57 -23.55 9.91 15.09
CA ILE A 57 -22.86 9.83 13.81
C ILE A 57 -22.97 11.21 13.17
N LEU A 58 -21.88 11.97 13.26
CA LEU A 58 -21.80 13.26 12.59
C LEU A 58 -21.18 13.04 11.22
N ASN A 59 -22.03 13.03 10.18
CA ASN A 59 -21.71 12.99 8.75
C ASN A 59 -20.83 14.16 8.26
N ARG A 60 -20.02 14.77 9.14
CA ARG A 60 -19.23 16.00 8.93
C ARG A 60 -17.75 15.82 9.28
N TRP A 61 -17.28 14.60 9.55
CA TRP A 61 -15.88 14.34 9.85
C TRP A 61 -14.99 14.63 8.64
N ARG A 62 -13.78 15.09 8.91
CA ARG A 62 -12.83 15.53 7.89
C ARG A 62 -11.46 14.93 8.17
N GLY A 63 -10.91 14.24 7.19
CA GLY A 63 -9.58 13.67 7.23
C GLY A 63 -8.64 14.50 6.37
N PHE A 64 -7.44 14.77 6.89
CA PHE A 64 -6.41 15.52 6.22
C PHE A 64 -5.07 14.82 6.35
N TRP A 65 -4.39 14.63 5.22
CA TRP A 65 -2.95 14.42 5.22
C TRP A 65 -2.24 15.76 5.22
N MET A 66 -1.27 15.89 6.10
CA MET A 66 -0.56 17.13 6.36
C MET A 66 0.93 16.96 6.14
N LYS A 67 1.58 18.00 5.61
CA LYS A 67 3.05 18.16 5.63
C LYS A 67 3.37 19.54 6.22
N GLY A 68 3.86 19.57 7.45
CA GLY A 68 3.89 20.81 8.24
C GLY A 68 2.49 21.40 8.37
N LYS A 69 2.28 22.62 7.89
CA LYS A 69 0.96 23.30 7.86
C LYS A 69 0.19 23.13 6.55
N LYS A 70 0.75 22.43 5.56
CA LYS A 70 0.15 22.26 4.23
C LYS A 70 -0.77 21.05 4.20
N ILE A 71 -1.96 21.23 3.64
CA ILE A 71 -2.90 20.13 3.37
C ILE A 71 -2.49 19.47 2.05
N VAL A 72 -2.12 18.20 2.15
CA VAL A 72 -1.59 17.35 1.08
C VAL A 72 -2.72 16.60 0.40
N SER A 73 -3.62 15.98 1.17
CA SER A 73 -4.74 15.20 0.67
C SER A 73 -5.90 15.26 1.66
N THR A 74 -7.15 15.07 1.20
CA THR A 74 -8.34 15.09 2.07
C THR A 74 -9.50 14.33 1.44
N ASN A 75 -10.42 13.85 2.27
CA ASN A 75 -11.67 13.23 1.84
C ASN A 75 -12.70 14.25 1.29
N LEU A 76 -12.39 15.55 1.28
CA LEU A 76 -13.28 16.61 0.81
C LEU A 76 -12.99 16.97 -0.66
N PRO A 77 -13.87 16.64 -1.62
CA PRO A 77 -13.57 16.77 -3.05
C PRO A 77 -13.29 18.19 -3.54
N LYS A 78 -13.90 19.20 -2.90
CA LYS A 78 -13.78 20.62 -3.30
C LYS A 78 -12.70 21.39 -2.53
N TRP A 79 -11.89 20.72 -1.71
CA TRP A 79 -10.88 21.39 -0.90
C TRP A 79 -9.69 21.88 -1.72
N LYS A 80 -9.23 23.11 -1.45
CA LYS A 80 -8.06 23.68 -2.11
C LYS A 80 -6.78 23.13 -1.48
N LEU A 81 -6.18 22.12 -2.10
CA LEU A 81 -4.88 21.56 -1.70
C LEU A 81 -3.74 22.56 -1.97
N ALA A 82 -2.63 22.36 -1.26
CA ALA A 82 -1.37 23.03 -1.57
C ALA A 82 -0.96 22.75 -3.02
N GLN A 83 -0.43 23.79 -3.70
CA GLN A 83 -0.28 23.82 -5.16
C GLN A 83 0.48 22.60 -5.70
N GLU A 84 1.55 22.20 -5.00
CA GLU A 84 2.42 21.10 -5.36
C GLU A 84 1.78 19.71 -5.24
N TYR A 85 0.62 19.57 -4.58
CA TYR A 85 -0.11 18.31 -4.40
C TYR A 85 -1.40 18.22 -5.21
N ARG A 86 -1.86 19.35 -5.79
CA ARG A 86 -3.06 19.37 -6.64
C ARG A 86 -2.94 18.35 -7.77
N LYS A 87 -4.00 17.54 -7.94
CA LYS A 87 -4.10 16.47 -8.95
C LYS A 87 -3.05 15.34 -8.82
N ARG A 88 -2.17 15.39 -7.81
CA ARG A 88 -1.21 14.32 -7.52
C ARG A 88 -1.65 13.44 -6.37
N THR A 89 -2.52 13.93 -5.49
CA THR A 89 -2.92 13.18 -4.30
C THR A 89 -4.39 12.79 -4.35
N GLN A 90 -4.70 11.61 -3.83
CA GLN A 90 -6.06 11.15 -3.64
C GLN A 90 -6.20 10.52 -2.27
N PHE A 91 -7.23 10.91 -1.53
CA PHE A 91 -7.61 10.23 -0.29
C PHE A 91 -8.43 9.00 -0.69
N LEU A 92 -7.91 7.80 -0.42
CA LEU A 92 -8.51 6.54 -0.88
C LEU A 92 -9.47 5.95 0.15
N GLY A 93 -9.39 6.39 1.41
CA GLY A 93 -10.30 5.95 2.46
C GLY A 93 -11.64 6.69 2.47
N ASN A 94 -12.64 6.11 3.12
CA ASN A 94 -13.93 6.73 3.45
C ASN A 94 -13.98 7.18 4.93
N LEU A 95 -12.82 7.59 5.47
CA LEU A 95 -12.55 7.80 6.91
C LEU A 95 -12.53 6.52 7.77
N GLN A 96 -12.96 5.35 7.28
CA GLN A 96 -12.66 4.07 7.96
C GLN A 96 -11.17 3.73 7.86
N SER A 97 -10.50 4.24 6.81
CA SER A 97 -9.06 4.27 6.68
C SER A 97 -8.59 5.68 6.31
N CYS A 98 -7.31 5.94 6.59
CA CYS A 98 -6.62 7.17 6.22
C CYS A 98 -5.68 6.97 5.03
N THR A 99 -5.80 5.88 4.28
CA THR A 99 -4.90 5.59 3.15
C THR A 99 -4.95 6.69 2.09
N MET A 100 -3.79 7.12 1.59
CA MET A 100 -3.70 8.05 0.46
C MET A 100 -2.81 7.55 -0.67
N LEU A 101 -3.11 7.99 -1.88
CA LEU A 101 -2.25 7.89 -3.05
C LEU A 101 -1.52 9.23 -3.24
N LEU A 102 -0.22 9.18 -3.51
CA LEU A 102 0.56 10.28 -4.06
C LEU A 102 1.18 9.82 -5.40
N ASP A 103 0.83 10.53 -6.46
CA ASP A 103 1.27 10.27 -7.82
C ASP A 103 2.42 11.20 -8.24
N GLY A 104 3.27 10.69 -9.14
CA GLY A 104 4.41 11.40 -9.69
C GLY A 104 5.35 11.90 -8.59
N VAL A 105 5.84 10.99 -7.75
CA VAL A 105 6.72 11.28 -6.60
C VAL A 105 7.91 12.14 -7.03
N ARG A 106 8.18 13.22 -6.29
CA ARG A 106 9.27 14.17 -6.53
C ARG A 106 10.30 14.09 -5.41
N GLN A 107 11.51 14.57 -5.69
CA GLN A 107 12.57 14.72 -4.69
C GLN A 107 12.16 15.62 -3.50
N THR A 108 11.19 16.51 -3.69
CA THR A 108 10.65 17.38 -2.62
C THR A 108 9.58 16.70 -1.77
N ASP A 109 9.14 15.49 -2.10
CA ASP A 109 8.05 14.78 -1.43
C ASP A 109 8.50 13.90 -0.25
N VAL A 110 9.70 14.12 0.31
CA VAL A 110 10.28 13.30 1.39
C VAL A 110 9.41 13.23 2.65
N GLY A 111 8.53 14.22 2.88
CA GLY A 111 7.71 14.33 4.10
C GLY A 111 8.38 15.18 5.18
N PRO A 112 8.13 14.90 6.48
CA PRO A 112 7.20 13.88 6.99
C PRO A 112 5.74 14.27 6.72
N PHE A 113 4.90 13.25 6.50
CA PHE A 113 3.44 13.38 6.38
C PHE A 113 2.77 12.78 7.60
N TYR A 114 1.75 13.45 8.13
CA TYR A 114 0.92 12.92 9.22
C TYR A 114 -0.56 13.07 8.91
N PHE A 115 -1.36 12.19 9.50
CA PHE A 115 -2.82 12.27 9.39
C PHE A 115 -3.39 13.17 10.50
N ARG A 116 -4.41 13.94 10.15
CA ARG A 116 -5.23 14.73 11.07
C ARG A 116 -6.69 14.40 10.81
N ILE A 117 -7.44 14.16 11.87
CA ILE A 117 -8.88 13.98 11.82
C ILE A 117 -9.55 15.11 12.59
N GLU A 118 -10.56 15.71 11.99
CA GLU A 118 -11.42 16.69 12.63
C GLU A 118 -12.81 16.10 12.79
N MET A 119 -13.22 15.94 14.05
CA MET A 119 -14.53 15.42 14.43
C MET A 119 -15.29 16.54 15.15
N PRO A 120 -16.12 17.33 14.43
CA PRO A 120 -16.94 18.36 15.06
C PRO A 120 -17.79 17.77 16.18
N ARG A 121 -17.96 18.48 17.30
CA ARG A 121 -18.66 18.04 18.52
C ARG A 121 -18.04 16.84 19.26
N TYR A 122 -16.85 16.38 18.85
CA TYR A 122 -16.05 15.44 19.62
C TYR A 122 -14.67 16.05 19.88
N ASN A 123 -13.61 15.46 19.34
CA ASN A 123 -12.25 15.98 19.43
C ASN A 123 -11.56 15.85 18.08
N SER A 124 -10.78 16.86 17.73
CA SER A 124 -9.87 16.78 16.59
C SER A 124 -8.50 16.32 17.07
N PHE A 125 -7.82 15.49 16.28
CA PHE A 125 -6.52 14.95 16.65
C PHE A 125 -5.56 14.93 15.46
N SER A 126 -4.27 15.07 15.76
CA SER A 126 -3.20 15.01 14.75
C SER A 126 -2.20 13.95 15.18
N TYR A 127 -2.05 12.91 14.36
CA TYR A 127 -1.17 11.76 14.59
C TYR A 127 0.28 12.11 14.23
N ILE A 128 0.81 13.19 14.80
CA ILE A 128 2.12 13.76 14.45
C ILE A 128 3.25 12.78 14.78
N ASN A 129 3.10 12.01 15.86
CA ASN A 129 4.09 11.03 16.30
C ASN A 129 4.10 9.76 15.42
N GLN A 130 3.04 9.53 14.63
CA GLN A 130 2.94 8.45 13.66
C GLN A 130 2.94 9.06 12.26
N ALA A 131 4.07 9.67 11.90
CA ALA A 131 4.30 10.26 10.60
C ALA A 131 5.09 9.32 9.68
N VAL A 132 4.92 9.50 8.37
CA VAL A 132 5.61 8.75 7.33
C VAL A 132 6.51 9.67 6.51
N SER A 133 7.71 9.18 6.18
CA SER A 133 8.59 9.81 5.21
C SER A 133 8.71 8.94 3.95
N ILE A 134 8.89 9.57 2.80
CA ILE A 134 9.14 8.88 1.53
C ILE A 134 10.65 8.88 1.27
N ASP A 135 11.21 7.70 1.02
CA ASP A 135 12.56 7.54 0.50
C ASP A 135 12.52 7.57 -1.02
N VAL A 136 12.95 8.68 -1.63
CA VAL A 136 12.79 8.90 -3.07
C VAL A 136 13.90 8.21 -3.84
N ILE A 137 13.60 7.04 -4.38
CA ILE A 137 14.51 6.26 -5.22
C ILE A 137 14.61 6.90 -6.60
N ARG A 138 15.84 7.07 -7.11
CA ARG A 138 16.08 7.61 -8.46
C ARG A 138 16.13 6.50 -9.50
N ASN A 139 16.89 5.44 -9.26
CA ASN A 139 17.05 4.36 -10.22
C ASN A 139 16.44 3.08 -9.62
N PRO A 140 15.46 2.45 -10.27
CA PRO A 140 14.96 1.17 -9.80
C PRO A 140 16.02 0.09 -10.04
N PRO A 141 16.04 -0.98 -9.24
CA PRO A 141 16.88 -2.13 -9.52
C PRO A 141 16.43 -2.81 -10.84
N PRO A 142 17.33 -3.56 -11.50
CA PRO A 142 16.94 -4.41 -12.62
C PRO A 142 15.84 -5.41 -12.22
N PRO A 143 14.94 -5.78 -13.15
CA PRO A 143 13.95 -6.83 -12.92
C PRO A 143 14.60 -8.17 -12.57
N SER A 144 13.98 -8.95 -11.70
CA SER A 144 14.39 -10.34 -11.48
C SER A 144 13.89 -11.17 -12.67
N LEU A 145 14.81 -11.78 -13.41
CA LEU A 145 14.50 -12.61 -14.58
C LEU A 145 14.94 -14.05 -14.33
N SER A 146 14.03 -14.99 -14.57
CA SER A 146 14.31 -16.43 -14.52
C SER A 146 13.67 -17.13 -15.71
N VAL A 147 14.33 -18.18 -16.22
CA VAL A 147 13.86 -18.96 -17.36
C VAL A 147 13.89 -20.44 -17.00
N LYS A 148 12.85 -21.16 -17.40
CA LYS A 148 12.76 -22.62 -17.34
C LYS A 148 12.50 -23.15 -18.74
N VAL A 149 13.29 -24.14 -19.15
CA VAL A 149 13.18 -24.79 -20.47
C VAL A 149 12.78 -26.24 -20.24
N ASN A 150 11.57 -26.59 -20.65
CA ASN A 150 11.05 -27.96 -20.70
C ASN A 150 10.60 -28.25 -22.15
N ASP A 151 9.41 -28.83 -22.36
CA ASP A 151 8.77 -28.91 -23.68
C ASP A 151 8.50 -27.50 -24.24
N ASP A 152 8.16 -26.57 -23.35
CA ASP A 152 8.01 -25.14 -23.63
C ASP A 152 9.03 -24.32 -22.81
N VAL A 153 9.32 -23.10 -23.29
CA VAL A 153 10.08 -22.11 -22.52
C VAL A 153 9.12 -21.27 -21.71
N THR A 154 9.39 -21.18 -20.40
CA THR A 154 8.66 -20.30 -19.48
C THR A 154 9.63 -19.32 -18.81
N ALA A 155 9.50 -18.04 -19.14
CA ALA A 155 10.29 -16.96 -18.57
C ALA A 155 9.44 -16.13 -17.60
N SER A 156 9.96 -15.84 -16.41
CA SER A 156 9.30 -15.03 -15.39
C SER A 156 10.15 -13.80 -15.08
N CYS A 157 9.54 -12.63 -15.17
CA CYS A 157 10.15 -11.34 -14.91
C CYS A 157 9.38 -10.61 -13.79
N SER A 158 10.03 -10.25 -12.69
CA SER A 158 9.37 -9.60 -11.56
C SER A 158 10.03 -8.29 -11.13
N VAL A 159 9.19 -7.36 -10.66
CA VAL A 159 9.63 -6.12 -9.99
C VAL A 159 8.79 -5.81 -8.77
N SER A 160 9.42 -5.17 -7.78
CA SER A 160 8.72 -4.57 -6.64
C SER A 160 8.39 -3.10 -6.90
N HIS A 161 7.20 -2.65 -6.47
CA HIS A 161 6.74 -1.27 -6.61
C HIS A 161 5.75 -0.87 -5.50
N THR A 162 5.51 0.42 -5.32
CA THR A 162 4.57 0.98 -4.32
C THR A 162 3.28 1.52 -4.92
N CYS A 163 3.02 1.19 -6.18
CA CYS A 163 1.98 1.79 -7.00
C CYS A 163 1.01 0.72 -7.52
N PRO A 164 0.09 0.19 -6.70
CA PRO A 164 -0.84 -0.84 -7.15
C PRO A 164 -1.90 -0.31 -8.11
N SER A 165 -2.25 0.96 -8.04
CA SER A 165 -3.23 1.58 -8.94
C SER A 165 -2.70 1.78 -10.36
N ILE A 166 -1.38 1.95 -10.52
CA ILE A 166 -0.70 2.06 -11.81
C ILE A 166 0.56 1.16 -11.78
N PRO A 167 0.39 -0.16 -11.97
CA PRO A 167 1.51 -1.09 -11.95
C PRO A 167 2.48 -0.86 -13.13
N PRO A 168 3.76 -1.24 -12.99
CA PRO A 168 4.72 -1.22 -14.08
C PRO A 168 4.26 -2.07 -15.27
N GLN A 169 4.60 -1.64 -16.48
CA GLN A 169 4.29 -2.34 -17.73
C GLN A 169 5.48 -3.20 -18.16
N PHE A 170 5.22 -4.38 -18.71
CA PHE A 170 6.25 -5.33 -19.11
C PHE A 170 6.22 -5.52 -20.62
N THR A 171 7.40 -5.61 -21.24
CA THR A 171 7.58 -5.93 -22.66
C THR A 171 8.65 -6.99 -22.79
N TRP A 172 8.39 -8.00 -23.63
CA TRP A 172 9.31 -9.08 -23.92
C TRP A 172 9.88 -8.96 -25.33
N SER A 173 11.14 -9.35 -25.54
CA SER A 173 11.74 -9.40 -26.89
C SER A 173 11.21 -10.54 -27.76
N ARG A 174 10.54 -11.53 -27.15
CA ARG A 174 9.94 -12.69 -27.82
C ARG A 174 8.43 -12.71 -27.63
N THR A 175 7.71 -13.04 -28.69
CA THR A 175 6.25 -13.23 -28.68
C THR A 175 5.87 -14.56 -28.07
N GLY A 176 4.75 -14.58 -27.35
CA GLY A 176 4.20 -15.80 -26.77
C GLY A 176 2.95 -15.47 -25.95
N ILE A 177 2.55 -16.41 -25.09
CA ILE A 177 1.46 -16.19 -24.15
C ILE A 177 2.03 -15.42 -22.96
N ILE A 178 1.51 -14.21 -22.72
CA ILE A 178 1.93 -13.36 -21.60
C ILE A 178 0.83 -13.33 -20.55
N THR A 179 1.22 -13.56 -19.30
CA THR A 179 0.35 -13.39 -18.14
C THR A 179 0.97 -12.44 -17.14
N HIS A 180 0.13 -11.77 -16.35
CA HIS A 180 0.57 -10.87 -15.28
C HIS A 180 -0.11 -11.24 -13.98
N GLN A 181 0.66 -11.23 -12.89
CA GLN A 181 0.17 -11.45 -11.54
C GLN A 181 0.78 -10.42 -10.61
N SER A 182 -0.05 -9.78 -9.78
CA SER A 182 0.40 -8.84 -8.76
C SER A 182 0.02 -9.35 -7.39
N LYS A 183 0.98 -9.37 -6.47
CA LYS A 183 0.77 -9.76 -5.07
C LYS A 183 1.29 -8.71 -4.12
N LYS A 184 0.58 -8.52 -3.01
CA LYS A 184 1.00 -7.61 -1.94
C LYS A 184 2.06 -8.31 -1.09
N LEU A 185 3.26 -7.74 -0.97
CA LEU A 185 4.34 -8.29 -0.15
C LEU A 185 4.28 -7.80 1.30
N ASN A 186 3.92 -6.54 1.49
CA ASN A 186 3.74 -5.92 2.79
C ASN A 186 2.71 -4.77 2.68
N ASN A 187 2.56 -3.96 3.72
CA ASN A 187 1.54 -2.92 3.76
C ASN A 187 1.59 -1.90 2.59
N TRP A 188 2.76 -1.65 1.99
CA TRP A 188 2.97 -0.66 0.92
C TRP A 188 3.64 -1.20 -0.36
N THR A 189 4.35 -2.32 -0.29
CA THR A 189 5.08 -2.92 -1.42
C THR A 189 4.25 -4.02 -2.09
N TRP A 190 4.24 -3.98 -3.41
CA TRP A 190 3.65 -4.96 -4.30
C TRP A 190 4.74 -5.56 -5.19
N GLU A 191 4.64 -6.86 -5.45
CA GLU A 191 5.39 -7.51 -6.52
C GLU A 191 4.46 -7.76 -7.69
N THR A 192 4.89 -7.35 -8.88
CA THR A 192 4.23 -7.73 -10.13
C THR A 192 5.17 -8.63 -10.92
N VAL A 193 4.65 -9.76 -11.37
CA VAL A 193 5.33 -10.76 -12.16
C VAL A 193 4.67 -10.83 -13.53
N SER A 194 5.46 -10.73 -14.59
CA SER A 194 5.05 -11.10 -15.94
C SER A 194 5.66 -12.46 -16.29
N THR A 195 4.85 -13.36 -16.81
CA THR A 195 5.29 -14.68 -17.27
C THR A 195 5.03 -14.80 -18.76
N LEU A 196 6.07 -15.09 -19.52
CA LEU A 196 6.03 -15.39 -20.95
C LEU A 196 6.20 -16.90 -21.15
N THR A 197 5.29 -17.52 -21.89
CA THR A 197 5.36 -18.93 -22.29
C THR A 197 5.30 -19.04 -23.82
N PHE A 198 6.22 -19.80 -24.41
CA PHE A 198 6.27 -20.04 -25.85
C PHE A 198 6.95 -21.38 -26.17
N ASN A 199 6.60 -21.97 -27.31
CA ASN A 199 7.31 -23.13 -27.85
C ASN A 199 8.65 -22.67 -28.45
N PRO A 200 9.79 -23.28 -28.08
CA PRO A 200 11.09 -22.88 -28.60
C PRO A 200 11.24 -23.19 -30.09
N LEU A 201 11.87 -22.30 -30.84
CA LEU A 201 12.30 -22.51 -32.23
C LEU A 201 13.82 -22.65 -32.32
N PRO A 202 14.38 -23.29 -33.37
CA PRO A 202 15.83 -23.31 -33.59
C PRO A 202 16.46 -21.92 -33.66
N ALA A 203 15.71 -20.92 -34.14
CA ALA A 203 16.12 -19.53 -34.19
C ALA A 203 16.20 -18.86 -32.80
N ASP A 204 15.63 -19.48 -31.76
CA ASP A 204 15.70 -18.98 -30.38
C ASP A 204 16.99 -19.46 -29.67
N PHE A 205 17.75 -20.40 -30.24
CA PHE A 205 19.00 -20.90 -29.65
C PHE A 205 20.11 -19.84 -29.64
N ASN A 206 20.74 -19.66 -28.48
CA ASN A 206 21.77 -18.66 -28.24
C ASN A 206 21.30 -17.21 -28.50
N VAL A 207 19.99 -16.98 -28.47
CA VAL A 207 19.37 -15.65 -28.58
C VAL A 207 19.09 -15.08 -27.20
N THR A 208 19.27 -13.77 -27.05
CA THR A 208 19.02 -13.08 -25.80
C THR A 208 17.53 -12.74 -25.65
N LEU A 209 16.91 -13.28 -24.60
CA LEU A 209 15.57 -12.91 -24.16
C LEU A 209 15.65 -11.69 -23.23
N ASN A 210 14.95 -10.63 -23.57
CA ASN A 210 14.89 -9.40 -22.79
C ASN A 210 13.50 -9.23 -22.19
N CYS A 211 13.45 -8.90 -20.90
CA CYS A 211 12.28 -8.34 -20.25
C CYS A 211 12.54 -6.88 -19.92
N THR A 212 11.77 -5.98 -20.51
CA THR A 212 11.83 -4.54 -20.23
C THR A 212 10.63 -4.13 -19.39
N VAL A 213 10.89 -3.42 -18.30
CA VAL A 213 9.86 -2.91 -17.39
C VAL A 213 9.83 -1.40 -17.45
N GLN A 214 8.68 -0.85 -17.83
CA GLN A 214 8.41 0.58 -17.87
C GLN A 214 7.56 1.01 -16.67
N TYR A 215 8.11 1.89 -15.85
CA TYR A 215 7.40 2.52 -14.75
C TYR A 215 6.64 3.76 -15.23
N ARG A 216 5.58 4.16 -14.50
CA ARG A 216 4.76 5.35 -14.78
C ARG A 216 5.57 6.62 -15.06
N GLY A 217 6.68 6.82 -14.35
CA GLY A 217 7.60 7.95 -14.55
C GLY A 217 8.42 7.92 -15.85
N LYS A 218 8.07 7.04 -16.81
CA LYS A 218 8.81 6.75 -18.05
C LYS A 218 10.25 6.28 -17.81
N LYS A 219 10.49 5.64 -16.67
CA LYS A 219 11.76 4.98 -16.37
C LYS A 219 11.66 3.54 -16.82
N GLU A 220 12.69 3.10 -17.53
CA GLU A 220 12.78 1.76 -18.08
C GLU A 220 14.02 1.07 -17.55
N VAL A 221 13.85 -0.22 -17.24
CA VAL A 221 14.95 -1.12 -16.87
C VAL A 221 14.72 -2.45 -17.56
N THR A 222 15.81 -3.04 -18.03
CA THR A 222 15.78 -4.29 -18.79
C THR A 222 16.65 -5.32 -18.11
N SER A 223 16.13 -6.55 -18.00
CA SER A 223 16.92 -7.73 -17.65
C SER A 223 16.94 -8.67 -18.85
N SER A 224 18.08 -9.35 -19.02
CA SER A 224 18.35 -10.15 -20.22
C SER A 224 18.91 -11.51 -19.81
N MET A 225 18.57 -12.57 -20.54
CA MET A 225 19.08 -13.91 -20.34
C MET A 225 19.23 -14.62 -21.69
N ILE A 226 20.33 -15.35 -21.90
CA ILE A 226 20.55 -16.13 -23.13
C ILE A 226 19.78 -17.44 -23.01
N LEU A 227 19.01 -17.77 -24.05
CA LEU A 227 18.35 -19.08 -24.18
C LEU A 227 19.38 -20.10 -24.68
N MET A 228 19.68 -21.10 -23.85
CA MET A 228 20.62 -22.18 -24.13
C MET A 228 19.88 -23.51 -24.28
#